data_AF-A0AAV0PBT4-F1
#
_entry.id   AF-A0AAV0PBT4-F1
#
_cell.length_a   1.000
_cell.length_b   1.000
_cell.length_c   1.000
_cell.angle_alpha   90.00
_cell.angle_beta   90.00
_cell.angle_gamma   90.00
#
_symmetry.space_group_name_H-M   'P 1'
#
loop_
_entity.id
_entity.type
_entity.pdbx_description
1 polymer ?
#
loop_
_entity_poly.entity_id
_entity_poly.type
_entity_poly.pdbx_seq_one_letter_code
_entity_poly.pdbx_strand_id
1 'polypeptide(L)' 'MNKKLLERINGSGRVLMTHAVAGGIYMLRFAVGATLTEPKHVMEAWKVVQQQADAIMQGV' A
#
# COMPACT_ATOMS: atom_id res chain seq x y z
N MET A 1 3.35 7.86 10.27
CA MET A 1 2.82 6.49 10.07
C MET A 1 2.64 6.15 8.60
N ASN A 2 1.78 6.85 7.85
CA ASN A 2 1.44 6.50 6.46
C ASN A 2 2.63 6.50 5.48
N LYS A 3 3.59 7.43 5.60
CA LYS A 3 4.83 7.43 4.80
C LYS A 3 5.63 6.12 4.96
N LYS A 4 5.90 5.72 6.21
CA LYS A 4 6.59 4.46 6.55
C LYS A 4 5.84 3.24 6.03
N LEU A 5 4.50 3.25 6.12
CA LEU A 5 3.68 2.18 5.55
C LEU A 5 3.86 2.08 4.02
N LEU A 6 3.81 3.20 3.31
CA LEU A 6 4.02 3.21 1.86
C LEU A 6 5.42 2.71 1.47
N GLU A 7 6.46 3.15 2.19
CA GLU A 7 7.83 2.70 1.98
C GLU A 7 7.96 1.18 2.16
N ARG A 8 7.34 0.60 3.18
CA ARG A 8 7.34 -0.86 3.38
C ARG A 8 6.53 -1.62 2.34
N ILE A 9 5.37 -1.10 1.93
CA ILE A 9 4.56 -1.69 0.85
C ILE A 9 5.38 -1.74 -0.43
N ASN A 10 5.93 -0.61 -0.86
CA ASN A 10 6.73 -0.53 -2.09
C ASN A 10 8.04 -1.32 -1.97
N GLY A 11 8.67 -1.31 -0.79
CA GLY A 11 9.88 -2.08 -0.48
C GLY A 11 9.67 -3.60 -0.49
N SER A 12 8.43 -4.09 -0.37
CA SER A 12 8.13 -5.52 -0.52
C SER A 12 8.31 -6.02 -1.96
N GLY A 13 8.32 -5.13 -2.95
CA GLY A 13 8.37 -5.47 -4.38
C GLY A 13 7.10 -6.15 -4.92
N ARG A 14 6.11 -6.43 -4.09
CA ARG A 14 4.87 -7.14 -4.48
C ARG A 14 3.81 -6.21 -5.06
N VAL A 15 3.82 -4.95 -4.63
CA VAL A 15 2.86 -3.92 -5.04
C VAL A 15 3.58 -2.58 -5.12
N LEU A 16 3.22 -1.76 -6.10
CA LEU A 16 3.65 -0.37 -6.20
C LEU A 16 2.44 0.55 -6.02
N MET A 17 2.49 1.42 -5.02
CA MET A 17 1.49 2.45 -4.78
C MET A 17 2.16 3.83 -4.73
N THR A 18 1.35 4.88 -4.88
CA THR A 18 1.79 6.28 -4.72
C THR A 18 1.06 6.92 -3.54
N HIS A 19 1.41 8.16 -3.22
CA HIS A 19 0.70 8.96 -2.24
C HIS A 19 0.16 10.25 -2.86
N ALA A 20 -0.73 10.90 -2.13
CA ALA A 20 -1.08 12.30 -2.33
C ALA A 20 -1.19 13.02 -0.98
N VAL A 21 -1.10 14.35 -1.03
CA VAL A 21 -1.40 15.21 0.11
C VAL A 21 -2.57 16.11 -0.30
N ALA A 22 -3.69 15.99 0.40
CA ALA A 22 -4.86 16.85 0.17
C ALA A 22 -5.35 17.38 1.52
N GLY A 23 -5.59 18.70 1.60
CA GLY A 23 -5.94 19.35 2.88
C GLY A 23 -4.91 19.12 3.99
N GLY A 24 -3.63 18.96 3.63
CA GLY A 24 -2.55 18.63 4.59
C GLY A 24 -2.51 17.16 5.05
N ILE A 25 -3.43 16.31 4.58
CA ILE A 25 -3.50 14.89 4.96
C ILE A 25 -2.73 14.04 3.95
N TYR A 26 -1.77 13.26 4.44
CA TYR A 26 -1.02 12.29 3.64
C TYR A 26 -1.79 10.97 3.50
N MET A 27 -2.15 10.60 2.28
CA MET A 27 -2.91 9.38 1.97
C MET A 27 -2.22 8.52 0.91
N LEU A 28 -2.41 7.20 1.00
CA LEU A 28 -1.95 6.26 -0.02
C LEU A 28 -3.01 6.16 -1.12
N ARG A 29 -2.55 5.98 -2.36
CA ARG A 29 -3.40 5.82 -3.54
C ARG A 29 -3.15 4.48 -4.19
N PHE A 30 -4.19 3.67 -4.26
CA PHE A 30 -4.21 2.42 -5.02
C PHE A 30 -4.99 2.61 -6.32
N ALA A 31 -4.26 2.89 -7.41
CA ALA A 31 -4.85 3.15 -8.73
C ALA A 31 -4.97 1.85 -9.54
N VAL A 32 -6.12 1.20 -9.47
CA VAL A 32 -6.41 -0.04 -10.21
C VAL A 32 -6.77 0.31 -11.66
N GLY A 33 -6.18 -0.41 -12.63
CA GLY A 33 -6.48 -0.20 -14.05
C GLY A 33 -5.41 -0.64 -15.05
N ALA A 34 -4.28 -1.20 -14.61
CA ALA A 34 -3.30 -1.75 -15.54
C ALA A 34 -3.86 -2.99 -16.26
N THR A 35 -3.53 -3.16 -17.54
CA THR A 35 -4.15 -4.14 -18.46
C THR A 35 -4.19 -5.59 -17.94
N LEU A 36 -3.16 -6.02 -17.20
CA LEU A 36 -3.05 -7.38 -16.66
C LEU A 36 -3.58 -7.51 -15.21
N THR A 37 -4.21 -6.46 -14.68
CA THR A 37 -4.77 -6.49 -13.33
C THR A 37 -6.04 -7.35 -13.33
N GLU A 38 -6.14 -8.24 -12.36
CA GLU A 38 -7.27 -9.14 -12.15
C GLU A 38 -7.75 -8.99 -10.70
N PRO A 39 -8.98 -9.45 -10.36
CA PRO A 39 -9.47 -9.40 -8.99
C PRO A 39 -8.52 -10.02 -7.96
N LYS A 40 -7.83 -11.11 -8.32
CA LYS A 40 -6.84 -11.76 -7.44
C LYS A 40 -5.66 -10.83 -7.09
N HIS A 41 -5.23 -9.97 -8.02
CA HIS A 41 -4.14 -9.02 -7.79
C HIS A 41 -4.57 -7.92 -6.80
N VAL A 42 -5.82 -7.47 -6.85
CA VAL A 42 -6.38 -6.51 -5.88
C VAL A 42 -6.46 -7.12 -4.49
N MET A 43 -6.92 -8.37 -4.38
CA MET A 43 -6.99 -9.08 -3.10
C MET A 43 -5.59 -9.29 -2.49
N GLU A 44 -4.60 -9.69 -3.29
CA GLU A 44 -3.22 -9.82 -2.83
C GLU A 44 -2.62 -8.49 -2.42
N ALA A 45 -2.90 -7.41 -3.15
CA ALA A 45 -2.44 -6.07 -2.77
C ALA A 45 -2.99 -5.65 -1.40
N TRP A 46 -4.27 -5.91 -1.14
CA TRP A 46 -4.89 -5.63 0.16
C TRP A 46 -4.23 -6.43 1.30
N LYS A 47 -3.94 -7.72 1.08
CA LYS A 47 -3.20 -8.54 2.05
C LYS A 47 -1.82 -7.95 2.37
N VAL A 48 -1.08 -7.48 1.36
CA VAL A 48 0.22 -6.82 1.57
C VAL A 48 0.07 -5.58 2.45
N VAL A 49 -0.95 -4.73 2.20
CA VAL A 49 -1.19 -3.55 3.03
C VAL A 49 -1.45 -3.94 4.49
N GLN A 50 -2.32 -4.92 4.73
CA GLN A 50 -2.62 -5.39 6.10
C GLN A 50 -1.36 -5.93 6.79
N GLN A 51 -0.60 -6.80 6.12
CA GLN A 51 0.64 -7.36 6.66
C GLN A 51 1.66 -6.28 7.06
N GLN A 52 1.88 -5.26 6.20
CA GLN A 52 2.82 -4.20 6.52
C GLN A 52 2.29 -3.23 7.59
N ALA A 53 0.97 -3.00 7.64
CA ALA A 53 0.35 -2.20 8.68
C ALA A 53 0.45 -2.88 10.04
N ASP A 54 0.15 -4.18 10.11
CA ASP A 54 0.27 -4.99 11.33
C ASP A 54 1.71 -5.02 11.84
N ALA A 55 2.69 -5.22 10.94
CA ALA A 55 4.11 -5.19 11.29
C ALA A 55 4.56 -3.83 11.86
N ILE A 56 3.97 -2.73 11.41
CA ILE A 56 4.26 -1.39 11.95
C ILE A 56 3.58 -1.19 13.31
N MET A 57 2.36 -1.69 13.49
CA MET A 57 1.58 -1.52 14.72
C MET A 57 2.06 -2.43 15.85
N GLN A 58 2.61 -3.61 15.54
CA GLN A 58 3.09 -4.58 16.52
C GLN A 58 4.50 -4.28 17.08
N GLY A 59 5.13 -3.17 16.67
CA GLY A 59 6.32 -2.66 17.36
C GLY A 59 7.53 -3.61 17.38
N VAL A 60 7.86 -4.21 16.23
CA VAL A 60 9.21 -4.78 16.01
C VAL A 60 10.12 -3.74 15.37
#